data_AF-A0A3D6BX28-F1
#
_entry.id   AF-A0A3D6BX28-F1
#
_cell.length_a   1.000
_cell.length_b   1.000
_cell.length_c   1.000
_cell.angle_alpha   90.00
_cell.angle_beta   90.00
_cell.angle_gamma   90.00
#
_symmetry.space_group_name_H-M   'P 1'
#
loop_
_entity.id
_entity.type
_entity.pdbx_description
1 polymer ?
#
loop_
_entity_poly.entity_id
_entity_poly.type
_entity_poly.pdbx_seq_one_letter_code
_entity_poly.pdbx_strand_id
1 'polypeptide(L)' 'INGIACPSFYIEEGRVKIDANTCVGCALCAQICPDNAIRPLKK' A
#
# COMPACT_ATOMS: atom_id res chain seq x y z
N ILE A 1 -1.64 -10.98 -15.11
CA ILE A 1 -1.50 -9.53 -14.91
C ILE A 1 -1.51 -9.23 -13.42
N ASN A 2 -0.50 -9.69 -12.66
CA ASN A 2 -0.44 -9.43 -11.21
C ASN A 2 0.47 -8.22 -10.97
N GLY A 3 -0.03 -7.06 -11.38
CA GLY A 3 0.64 -5.78 -11.19
C GLY A 3 0.48 -5.34 -9.74
N ILE A 4 1.59 -5.21 -9.04
CA ILE A 4 1.66 -4.49 -7.77
C ILE A 4 1.04 -3.10 -8.03
N ALA A 5 -0.14 -2.84 -7.46
CA ALA A 5 -1.00 -1.71 -7.86
C ALA A 5 -0.40 -0.32 -7.55
N CYS A 6 0.67 -0.27 -6.77
CA CYS A 6 1.30 0.97 -6.33
C CYS A 6 2.83 0.84 -6.36
N PRO A 7 3.57 1.79 -6.95
CA PRO A 7 5.04 1.76 -6.96
C PRO A 7 5.66 1.86 -5.56
N SER A 8 4.91 2.32 -4.57
CA SER A 8 5.36 2.43 -3.17
C SER A 8 5.22 1.13 -2.39
N PHE A 9 4.65 0.07 -2.98
CA PHE A 9 4.49 -1.23 -2.31
C PHE A 9 5.72 -2.12 -2.53
N TYR A 10 6.20 -2.74 -1.46
CA TYR A 10 7.27 -3.74 -1.51
C TYR A 10 6.98 -4.89 -0.52
N ILE A 11 7.62 -6.04 -0.73
CA ILE A 11 7.47 -7.21 0.13
C ILE A 11 8.73 -7.35 0.97
N GLU A 12 8.56 -7.40 2.29
CA GLU A 12 9.63 -7.65 3.25
C GLU A 12 9.19 -8.75 4.21
N GLU A 13 9.97 -9.83 4.31
CA GLU A 13 9.67 -11.00 5.16
C GLU A 13 8.26 -11.59 4.92
N GLY A 14 7.81 -11.59 3.67
CA GLY A 14 6.47 -12.07 3.30
C GLY A 14 5.32 -11.14 3.68
N ARG A 15 5.61 -9.94 4.19
CA ARG A 15 4.61 -8.90 4.48
C ARG A 15 4.71 -7.77 3.46
N VAL A 16 3.56 -7.27 3.04
CA VAL A 16 3.49 -6.06 2.21
C VAL A 16 3.77 -4.85 3.09
N LYS A 17 4.78 -4.06 2.71
CA LYS A 17 5.10 -2.76 3.31
C LYS A 17 4.92 -1.66 2.28
N ILE A 18 4.69 -0.45 2.77
CA ILE A 18 4.48 0.75 1.96
C ILE A 18 5.59 1.73 2.32
N ASP A 19 6.31 2.22 1.31
CA ASP A 19 7.29 3.26 1.50
C ASP A 19 6.58 4.61 1.63
N ALA A 20 6.61 5.19 2.82
CA ALA A 20 5.92 6.45 3.11
C ALA A 20 6.54 7.66 2.40
N ASN A 21 7.80 7.57 1.95
CA ASN A 21 8.49 8.66 1.26
C ASN A 21 7.98 8.84 -0.17
N THR A 22 7.67 7.74 -0.85
CA THR A 22 7.10 7.73 -2.20
C THR A 22 5.59 7.67 -2.21
N CYS A 23 4.95 7.28 -1.10
CA CYS A 23 3.50 7.19 -1.00
C CYS A 23 2.87 8.60 -1.05
N VAL A 24 2.04 8.84 -2.06
CA VAL A 24 1.31 10.10 -2.23
C VAL A 24 0.02 10.19 -1.40
N GLY A 25 -0.35 9.12 -0.67
CA GLY A 25 -1.54 9.09 0.16
C GLY A 25 -2.87 8.98 -0.60
N CYS A 26 -2.89 8.36 -1.80
CA CYS A 26 -4.12 8.23 -2.63
C CYS A 26 -5.21 7.32 -2.03
N ALA A 27 -4.92 6.63 -0.92
CA ALA A 27 -5.83 5.72 -0.22
C ALA A 27 -6.37 4.52 -1.04
N LEU A 28 -5.94 4.31 -2.29
CA LEU A 28 -6.35 3.17 -3.12
C LEU A 28 -6.01 1.83 -2.45
N CYS A 29 -4.81 1.76 -1.85
CA CYS A 29 -4.32 0.63 -1.07
C CYS A 29 -5.30 0.17 0.01
N ALA A 30 -5.86 1.10 0.77
CA ALA A 30 -6.79 0.82 1.85
C ALA A 30 -8.14 0.33 1.30
N GLN A 31 -8.60 0.86 0.16
CA GLN A 31 -9.87 0.45 -0.46
C GLN A 31 -9.83 -0.96 -1.06
N ILE A 32 -8.69 -1.36 -1.63
CA ILE A 32 -8.54 -2.69 -2.24
C ILE A 32 -8.16 -3.79 -1.24
N CYS A 33 -7.72 -3.42 -0.04
CA CYS A 33 -7.23 -4.40 0.93
C CYS A 33 -8.41 -5.16 1.56
N PRO A 34 -8.57 -6.47 1.31
CA PRO A 34 -9.71 -7.22 1.81
C PRO A 34 -9.70 -7.38 3.33
N ASP A 35 -8.50 -7.39 3.92
CA ASP A 35 -8.29 -7.48 5.38
C ASP A 35 -8.37 -6.10 6.07
N ASN A 36 -8.50 -5.03 5.29
CA ASN A 36 -8.51 -3.65 5.79
C ASN A 36 -7.28 -3.32 6.67
N ALA A 37 -6.14 -3.96 6.38
CA ALA A 37 -4.91 -3.88 7.16
C ALA A 37 -4.15 -2.55 6.99
N ILE A 38 -4.55 -1.72 6.01
CA ILE A 38 -3.85 -0.50 5.62
C ILE A 38 -4.68 0.70 6.04
N ARG A 39 -4.06 1.62 6.79
CA ARG A 39 -4.68 2.92 7.11
C ARG A 39 -4.16 4.01 6.17
N PRO A 40 -5.04 4.79 5.53
CA PRO A 40 -4.59 5.90 4.69
C PRO A 40 -3.89 6.96 5.53
N LEU A 41 -2.81 7.52 4.97
CA LEU A 41 -2.11 8.64 5.58
C LEU A 41 -3.05 9.85 5.58
N LYS A 42 -3.36 10.37 6.77
CA LYS A 42 -4.00 11.69 6.91
C LYS A 42 -2.90 12.74 6.82
N LYS A 43 -2.99 13.62 5.84
CA LYS A 43 -2.12 14.80 5.74
C LYS A 43 -2.72 15.95 6.54
#